data_AF-A0A6G1B902-F1
#
_entry.id   AF-A0A6G1B902-F1
#
_cell.length_a   1.000
_cell.length_b   1.000
_cell.length_c   1.000
_cell.angle_alpha   90.00
_cell.angle_beta   90.00
_cell.angle_gamma   90.00
#
_symmetry.space_group_name_H-M   'P 1'
#
loop_
_entity.id
_entity.type
_entity.pdbx_description
1 polymer ?
#
loop_
_entity_poly.entity_id
_entity_poly.type
_entity_poly.pdbx_seq_one_letter_code
_entity_poly.pdbx_strand_id
1 'polypeptide(L)'
;ELRTIVIKLITRLEKDMEDIRETIATKTMELKNSCGELKNAINEMHNKIEASNARTEEAERGIGELEDTITEKEEAEKKRDKLIQEDKRRVRELSDTIKWNNIRIIGIPEEEERGKGTEGVLEQIIGESFPNLGKETEVEIQEAQRTPLRRNFN
;
A
#
# COMPACT_ATOMS: atom_id res chain seq x y z
N GLU A 1 27.71 96.97 18.17
CA GLU A 1 28.07 95.59 18.59
C GLU A 1 26.88 94.62 18.51
N LEU A 2 25.75 94.90 19.16
CA LEU A 2 24.55 94.02 19.15
C LEU A 2 24.05 93.62 17.73
N ARG A 3 23.94 94.58 16.81
CA ARG A 3 23.48 94.32 15.43
C ARG A 3 24.33 93.26 14.70
N THR A 4 25.65 93.31 14.86
CA THR A 4 26.58 92.37 14.23
C THR A 4 26.47 90.97 14.82
N ILE A 5 26.24 90.88 16.14
CA ILE A 5 26.02 89.60 16.83
C ILE A 5 24.72 88.96 16.33
N VAL A 6 23.64 89.74 16.22
CA VAL A 6 22.34 89.27 15.72
C VAL A 6 22.45 88.73 14.28
N ILE A 7 23.14 89.44 13.38
CA ILE A 7 23.35 88.99 11.99
C ILE A 7 24.13 87.67 11.94
N LYS A 8 25.18 87.51 12.75
CA LYS A 8 25.96 86.26 12.82
C LYS A 8 25.14 85.09 13.37
N LEU A 9 24.21 85.33 14.28
CA LEU A 9 23.31 84.30 14.80
C LEU A 9 22.27 83.89 13.76
N ILE A 10 21.66 84.85 13.07
CA ILE A 10 20.67 84.58 12.00
C ILE A 10 21.31 83.76 10.88
N THR A 11 22.47 84.17 10.37
CA THR A 11 23.18 83.45 9.30
C THR A 11 23.61 82.03 9.71
N ARG A 12 23.94 81.80 10.99
CA ARG A 12 24.19 80.46 11.51
C ARG A 12 22.91 79.62 11.53
N LEU A 13 21.81 80.17 12.03
CA LEU A 13 20.52 79.49 12.06
C LEU A 13 20.02 79.16 10.66
N GLU A 14 20.18 80.07 9.69
CA GLU A 14 19.84 79.82 8.29
C GLU A 14 20.61 78.62 7.72
N LYS A 15 21.92 78.54 8.01
CA LYS A 15 22.73 77.39 7.62
C LYS A 15 22.29 76.09 8.31
N ASP A 16 22.09 76.11 9.62
CA ASP A 16 21.65 74.93 10.37
C ASP A 16 20.28 74.43 9.87
N MET A 17 19.36 75.35 9.52
CA MET A 17 18.07 75.02 8.93
C MET A 17 18.19 74.39 7.54
N GLU A 18 19.13 74.88 6.72
CA GLU A 18 19.41 74.31 5.40
C GLU A 18 19.96 72.88 5.51
N ASP A 19 20.96 72.68 6.37
CA ASP A 19 21.57 71.36 6.61
C ASP A 19 20.52 70.33 7.13
N ILE A 20 19.61 70.78 8.02
CA ILE A 20 18.48 69.96 8.50
C ILE A 20 17.52 69.65 7.36
N ARG A 21 17.19 70.62 6.51
CA ARG A 21 16.27 70.44 5.38
C ARG A 21 16.81 69.41 4.40
N GLU A 22 18.08 69.51 4.04
CA GLU A 22 18.74 68.52 3.18
C GLU A 22 18.73 67.13 3.81
N THR A 23 19.06 67.02 5.11
CA THR A 23 19.04 65.75 5.84
C THR A 23 17.64 65.11 5.90
N ILE A 24 16.59 65.91 6.08
CA ILE A 24 15.20 65.42 6.06
C ILE A 24 14.82 64.95 4.66
N ALA A 25 15.21 65.69 3.62
CA ALA A 25 14.89 65.34 2.23
C ALA A 25 15.54 64.02 1.83
N THR A 26 16.83 63.81 2.15
CA THR A 26 17.53 62.56 1.86
C THR A 26 16.91 61.37 2.59
N LYS A 27 16.69 61.48 3.91
CA LYS A 27 16.05 60.41 4.69
C LYS A 27 14.63 60.09 4.22
N THR A 28 13.87 61.11 3.81
CA THR A 28 12.51 60.92 3.29
C THR A 28 12.54 60.16 1.96
N MET A 29 13.51 60.46 1.09
CA MET A 29 13.69 59.73 -0.17
C MET A 29 14.10 58.27 0.07
N GLU A 30 15.02 58.01 1.00
CA GLU A 30 15.42 56.66 1.39
C GLU A 30 14.24 55.83 1.95
N LEU A 31 13.47 56.40 2.88
CA LEU A 31 12.29 55.75 3.45
C LEU A 31 11.23 55.45 2.39
N LYS A 32 11.02 56.37 1.43
CA LYS A 32 10.08 56.17 0.33
C LYS A 32 10.50 55.00 -0.57
N ASN A 33 11.79 54.90 -0.89
CA ASN A 33 12.31 53.81 -1.70
C ASN A 33 12.18 52.47 -0.97
N SER A 34 12.60 52.41 0.30
CA SER A 34 12.47 51.20 1.13
C SER A 34 11.01 50.76 1.28
N CYS A 35 10.08 51.70 1.48
CA CYS A 35 8.65 51.39 1.53
C CYS A 35 8.13 50.82 0.20
N GLY A 36 8.65 51.28 -0.94
CA GLY A 36 8.35 50.74 -2.26
C GLY A 36 8.82 49.29 -2.42
N GLU A 37 10.05 48.99 -1.99
CA GLU A 37 10.61 47.63 -2.01
C GLU A 37 9.82 46.68 -1.11
N LEU A 38 9.48 47.11 0.11
CA LEU A 38 8.65 46.33 1.02
C LEU A 38 7.26 46.04 0.43
N LYS A 39 6.64 47.01 -0.22
CA LYS A 39 5.35 46.82 -0.88
C LYS A 39 5.43 45.75 -1.99
N ASN A 40 6.49 45.77 -2.79
CA ASN A 40 6.70 44.77 -3.84
C ASN A 40 6.90 43.38 -3.23
N ALA A 41 7.75 43.27 -2.21
CA ALA A 41 7.97 42.01 -1.50
C ALA A 41 6.68 41.43 -0.89
N ILE A 42 5.83 42.29 -0.30
CA ILE A 42 4.52 41.88 0.25
C ILE A 42 3.61 41.32 -0.87
N ASN A 43 3.56 41.97 -2.02
CA ASN A 43 2.76 41.50 -3.15
C ASN A 43 3.27 40.15 -3.70
N GLU A 44 4.58 39.97 -3.80
CA GLU A 44 5.16 38.69 -4.21
C GLU A 44 4.86 37.56 -3.22
N MET A 45 4.94 37.85 -1.91
CA MET A 45 4.57 36.89 -0.87
C MET A 45 3.09 36.51 -0.97
N HIS A 46 2.21 37.50 -1.15
CA HIS A 46 0.78 37.26 -1.29
C HIS A 46 0.48 36.31 -2.47
N ASN A 47 1.05 36.57 -3.65
CA ASN A 47 0.87 35.71 -4.81
C ASN A 47 1.38 34.28 -4.59
N LYS A 48 2.52 34.12 -3.89
CA LYS A 48 3.06 32.79 -3.55
C LYS A 48 2.16 32.05 -2.57
N ILE A 49 1.56 32.75 -1.60
CA ILE A 49 0.61 32.17 -0.65
C ILE A 49 -0.65 31.69 -1.38
N GLU A 50 -1.24 32.51 -2.25
CA GLU A 50 -2.41 32.12 -3.05
C GLU A 50 -2.12 30.88 -3.92
N ALA A 51 -0.96 30.87 -4.61
CA ALA A 51 -0.55 29.71 -5.40
C ALA A 51 -0.32 28.46 -4.53
N SER A 52 0.19 28.63 -3.31
CA SER A 52 0.36 27.51 -2.37
C SER A 52 -0.99 26.99 -1.88
N ASN A 53 -1.94 27.87 -1.55
CA ASN A 53 -3.27 27.49 -1.06
C ASN A 53 -4.01 26.68 -2.13
N ALA A 54 -4.01 27.14 -3.39
CA ALA A 54 -4.65 26.41 -4.48
C ALA A 54 -4.07 24.99 -4.65
N ARG A 55 -2.74 24.84 -4.52
CA ARG A 55 -2.08 23.52 -4.58
C ARG A 55 -2.44 22.65 -3.38
N THR A 56 -2.59 23.21 -2.19
CA THR A 56 -3.02 22.48 -1.00
C THR A 56 -4.46 21.99 -1.15
N GLU A 57 -5.38 22.84 -1.62
CA GLU A 57 -6.78 22.44 -1.86
C GLU A 57 -6.92 21.35 -2.93
N GLU A 58 -6.08 21.38 -3.97
CA GLU A 58 -6.01 20.30 -4.95
C GLU A 58 -5.49 18.99 -4.34
N ALA A 59 -4.42 19.07 -3.53
CA ALA A 59 -3.87 17.90 -2.85
C ALA A 59 -4.87 17.29 -1.84
N GLU A 60 -5.59 18.12 -1.08
CA GLU A 60 -6.62 17.67 -0.13
C GLU A 60 -7.76 16.93 -0.83
N ARG A 61 -8.25 17.45 -1.97
CA ARG A 61 -9.25 16.76 -2.78
C ARG A 61 -8.73 15.42 -3.30
N GLY A 62 -7.49 15.40 -3.80
CA GLY A 62 -6.85 14.16 -4.27
C GLY A 62 -6.69 13.11 -3.16
N ILE A 63 -6.41 13.53 -1.93
CA ILE A 63 -6.37 12.63 -0.76
C ILE A 63 -7.76 12.07 -0.48
N GLY A 64 -8.81 12.91 -0.49
CA GLY A 64 -10.19 12.44 -0.28
C GLY A 64 -10.62 11.39 -1.30
N GLU A 65 -10.36 11.60 -2.59
CA GLU A 65 -10.67 10.63 -3.65
C GLU A 65 -9.91 9.29 -3.48
N LEU A 66 -8.67 9.35 -2.99
CA LEU A 66 -7.88 8.17 -2.69
C LEU A 66 -8.41 7.42 -1.45
N GLU A 67 -8.83 8.12 -0.41
CA GLU A 67 -9.45 7.53 0.79
C GLU A 67 -10.72 6.76 0.42
N ASP A 68 -11.60 7.36 -0.39
CA ASP A 68 -12.81 6.69 -0.91
C ASP A 68 -12.44 5.44 -1.71
N THR A 69 -11.48 5.54 -2.64
CA THR A 69 -11.02 4.40 -3.45
C THR A 69 -10.44 3.26 -2.58
N ILE A 70 -9.72 3.60 -1.51
CA ILE A 70 -9.15 2.60 -0.59
C ILE A 70 -10.26 1.86 0.15
N THR A 71 -11.25 2.59 0.68
CA THR A 71 -12.37 1.96 1.42
C THR A 71 -13.17 1.01 0.53
N GLU A 72 -13.47 1.39 -0.73
CA GLU A 72 -14.13 0.51 -1.69
C GLU A 72 -13.32 -0.77 -1.97
N LYS A 73 -11.99 -0.65 -2.13
CA LYS A 73 -11.10 -1.80 -2.36
C LYS A 73 -11.05 -2.74 -1.17
N GLU A 74 -11.01 -2.22 0.05
CA GLU A 74 -11.03 -3.04 1.26
C GLU A 74 -12.34 -3.84 1.38
N GLU A 75 -13.48 -3.24 1.05
CA GLU A 75 -14.76 -3.95 1.03
C GLU A 75 -14.79 -5.06 -0.03
N ALA A 76 -14.27 -4.77 -1.23
CA ALA A 76 -14.17 -5.74 -2.31
C ALA A 76 -13.23 -6.91 -1.94
N GLU A 77 -12.11 -6.63 -1.26
CA GLU A 77 -11.19 -7.64 -0.75
C GLU A 77 -11.85 -8.53 0.31
N LYS A 78 -12.53 -7.94 1.30
CA LYS A 78 -13.31 -8.70 2.30
C LYS A 78 -14.34 -9.63 1.67
N LYS A 79 -14.99 -9.22 0.57
CA LYS A 79 -15.93 -10.07 -0.17
C LYS A 79 -15.21 -11.22 -0.88
N ARG A 80 -14.08 -10.96 -1.53
CA ARG A 80 -13.26 -11.98 -2.20
C ARG A 80 -12.71 -13.02 -1.21
N ASP A 81 -12.25 -12.58 -0.04
CA ASP A 81 -11.74 -13.47 0.99
C ASP A 81 -12.80 -14.46 1.49
N LYS A 82 -14.04 -13.98 1.68
CA LYS A 82 -15.16 -14.86 2.04
C LYS A 82 -15.42 -15.93 0.97
N LEU A 83 -15.42 -15.54 -0.30
CA LEU A 83 -15.59 -16.48 -1.40
C LEU A 83 -14.46 -17.52 -1.44
N ILE A 84 -13.21 -17.10 -1.28
CA ILE A 84 -12.05 -17.99 -1.24
C ILE A 84 -12.16 -18.98 -0.07
N GLN A 85 -12.60 -18.53 1.11
CA GLN A 85 -12.78 -19.43 2.26
C GLN A 85 -13.89 -20.45 2.02
N GLU A 86 -15.01 -20.02 1.42
CA GLU A 86 -16.09 -20.93 1.04
C GLU A 86 -15.64 -21.95 0.00
N ASP A 87 -14.92 -21.51 -1.05
CA ASP A 87 -14.40 -22.38 -2.09
C ASP A 87 -13.38 -23.37 -1.54
N LYS A 88 -12.50 -22.92 -0.63
CA LYS A 88 -11.56 -23.81 0.07
C LYS A 88 -12.29 -24.86 0.91
N ARG A 89 -13.42 -24.51 1.51
CA ARG A 89 -14.27 -25.48 2.21
C ARG A 89 -14.91 -26.46 1.23
N ARG A 90 -15.53 -25.97 0.15
CA ARG A 90 -16.15 -26.80 -0.90
C ARG A 90 -15.15 -27.78 -1.52
N VAL A 91 -13.93 -27.33 -1.83
CA VAL A 91 -12.87 -28.19 -2.38
C VAL A 91 -12.48 -29.30 -1.41
N ARG A 92 -12.42 -29.01 -0.10
CA ARG A 92 -12.17 -30.05 0.91
C ARG A 92 -13.32 -31.05 0.97
N GLU A 93 -14.56 -30.58 1.06
CA GLU A 93 -15.76 -31.45 1.08
C GLU A 93 -15.84 -32.35 -0.16
N LEU A 94 -15.58 -31.79 -1.35
CA LEU A 94 -15.52 -32.57 -2.59
C LEU A 94 -14.36 -33.57 -2.59
N SER A 95 -13.17 -33.17 -2.15
CA SER A 95 -12.03 -34.10 -2.04
C SER A 95 -12.33 -35.23 -1.07
N ASP A 96 -12.98 -34.97 0.05
CA ASP A 96 -13.32 -35.98 1.05
C ASP A 96 -14.40 -36.92 0.51
N THR A 97 -15.37 -36.39 -0.23
CA THR A 97 -16.42 -37.17 -0.91
C THR A 97 -15.82 -38.09 -1.97
N ILE A 98 -14.93 -37.58 -2.83
CA ILE A 98 -14.25 -38.37 -3.87
C ILE A 98 -13.40 -39.48 -3.25
N LYS A 99 -12.79 -39.23 -2.09
CA LYS A 99 -11.89 -40.19 -1.42
C LYS A 99 -12.62 -41.07 -0.39
N TRP A 100 -13.93 -40.95 -0.24
CA TRP A 100 -14.69 -41.64 0.81
C TRP A 100 -14.53 -43.16 0.78
N ASN A 101 -14.45 -43.75 -0.42
CA ASN A 101 -14.25 -45.19 -0.62
C ASN A 101 -12.77 -45.61 -0.77
N ASN A 102 -11.82 -44.67 -0.68
CA ASN A 102 -10.41 -44.96 -0.93
C ASN A 102 -9.74 -45.46 0.36
N ILE A 103 -9.06 -46.61 0.27
CA ILE A 103 -8.28 -47.17 1.38
C ILE A 103 -6.79 -46.97 1.11
N ARG A 104 -6.04 -46.50 2.12
CA ARG A 104 -4.58 -46.34 2.03
C ARG A 104 -3.89 -47.46 2.79
N ILE A 105 -3.17 -48.30 2.07
CA ILE A 105 -2.35 -49.39 2.63
C ILE A 105 -0.90 -48.93 2.67
N ILE A 106 -0.24 -49.11 3.82
CA ILE A 106 1.15 -48.71 4.06
C ILE A 106 1.98 -49.92 4.48
N GLY A 107 3.30 -49.86 4.25
CA GLY A 107 4.22 -50.93 4.64
C GLY A 107 4.40 -52.06 3.61
N ILE A 108 3.80 -51.94 2.42
CA ILE A 108 3.99 -52.92 1.34
C ILE A 108 5.36 -52.68 0.64
N PRO A 109 6.25 -53.68 0.55
CA PRO A 109 7.51 -53.57 -0.19
C PRO A 109 7.29 -53.25 -1.67
N GLU A 110 8.11 -52.42 -2.31
CA GLU A 110 7.88 -51.93 -3.68
C GLU A 110 7.84 -53.00 -4.78
N GLU A 111 8.45 -54.17 -4.54
CA GLU A 111 8.53 -55.25 -5.52
C GLU A 111 7.41 -56.30 -5.33
N GLU A 112 6.55 -56.12 -4.32
CA GLU A 112 5.48 -57.08 -4.01
C GLU A 112 4.45 -57.16 -5.13
N GLU A 113 4.22 -56.05 -5.85
CA GLU A 113 3.34 -56.01 -7.02
C GLU A 113 3.93 -56.69 -8.26
N ARG A 114 5.22 -57.03 -8.26
CA ARG A 114 5.90 -57.56 -9.46
C ARG A 114 5.33 -58.92 -9.83
N GLY A 115 4.61 -58.97 -10.95
CA GLY A 115 4.02 -60.18 -11.53
C GLY A 115 2.54 -60.39 -11.25
N LYS A 116 2.02 -59.91 -10.10
CA LYS A 116 0.59 -60.01 -9.73
C LYS A 116 -0.17 -58.68 -9.75
N GLY A 117 0.54 -57.55 -9.94
CA GLY A 117 -0.03 -56.21 -9.94
C GLY A 117 -0.45 -55.73 -8.55
N THR A 118 -0.92 -54.49 -8.47
CA THR A 118 -1.44 -53.86 -7.23
C THR A 118 -2.73 -54.51 -6.74
N GLU A 119 -3.61 -54.92 -7.65
CA GLU A 119 -4.87 -55.61 -7.33
C GLU A 119 -4.61 -57.00 -6.73
N GLY A 120 -3.71 -57.79 -7.34
CA GLY A 120 -3.36 -59.11 -6.81
C GLY A 120 -2.69 -59.06 -5.42
N VAL A 121 -1.94 -57.99 -5.13
CA VAL A 121 -1.44 -57.74 -3.76
C VAL A 121 -2.60 -57.48 -2.79
N LEU A 122 -3.59 -56.69 -3.20
CA LEU A 122 -4.75 -56.39 -2.36
C LEU A 122 -5.59 -57.65 -2.07
N GLU A 123 -5.85 -58.47 -3.09
CA GLU A 123 -6.57 -59.75 -2.95
C GLU A 123 -5.88 -60.69 -1.96
N GLN A 124 -4.54 -60.80 -2.03
CA GLN A 124 -3.76 -61.59 -1.09
C GLN A 124 -3.91 -61.06 0.35
N ILE A 125 -3.82 -59.74 0.55
CA ILE A 125 -3.97 -59.13 1.87
C ILE A 125 -5.36 -59.42 2.45
N ILE A 126 -6.43 -59.30 1.64
CA ILE A 126 -7.79 -59.59 2.07
C ILE A 126 -7.93 -61.07 2.45
N GLY A 127 -7.43 -61.99 1.63
CA GLY A 127 -7.50 -63.43 1.89
C GLY A 127 -6.73 -63.86 3.15
N GLU A 128 -5.56 -63.28 3.37
CA GLU A 128 -4.71 -63.59 4.54
C GLU A 128 -5.22 -62.96 5.84
N SER A 129 -5.67 -61.69 5.78
CA SER A 129 -6.05 -60.92 6.97
C SER A 129 -7.54 -61.01 7.31
N PHE A 130 -8.41 -61.15 6.31
CA PHE A 130 -9.87 -61.12 6.43
C PHE A 130 -10.56 -62.26 5.66
N PRO A 131 -10.30 -63.53 6.03
CA PRO A 131 -10.72 -64.70 5.24
C PRO A 131 -12.25 -64.86 5.09
N ASN A 132 -13.05 -64.21 5.94
CA ASN A 132 -14.52 -64.21 5.83
C ASN A 132 -15.01 -63.17 4.81
N LEU A 133 -14.30 -62.04 4.67
CA LEU A 133 -14.68 -60.94 3.79
C LEU A 133 -14.65 -61.38 2.32
N GLY A 134 -13.61 -62.11 1.90
CA GLY A 134 -13.48 -62.63 0.54
C GLY A 134 -14.41 -63.80 0.19
N LYS A 135 -15.14 -64.37 1.16
CA LYS A 135 -16.09 -65.48 0.93
C LYS A 135 -17.55 -65.03 0.93
N GLU A 136 -17.87 -64.01 1.73
CA GLU A 136 -19.25 -63.55 1.96
C GLU A 136 -19.60 -62.31 1.13
N THR A 137 -18.61 -61.58 0.59
CA THR A 137 -18.85 -60.36 -0.18
C THR A 137 -17.86 -60.27 -1.35
N GLU A 138 -18.37 -60.07 -2.56
CA GLU A 138 -17.54 -59.80 -3.72
C GLU A 138 -17.02 -58.36 -3.62
N VAL A 139 -15.74 -58.19 -3.32
CA VAL A 139 -15.10 -56.87 -3.20
C VAL A 139 -14.75 -56.38 -4.60
N GLU A 140 -15.49 -55.38 -5.09
CA GLU A 140 -15.21 -54.75 -6.38
C GLU A 140 -14.12 -53.67 -6.21
N ILE A 141 -12.99 -53.84 -6.89
CA ILE A 141 -11.90 -52.86 -6.91
C ILE A 141 -12.03 -52.03 -8.19
N GLN A 142 -12.23 -50.72 -8.06
CA GLN A 142 -12.28 -49.83 -9.23
C GLN A 142 -10.89 -49.48 -9.76
N GLU A 143 -9.94 -49.20 -8.86
CA GLU A 143 -8.56 -48.89 -9.21
C GLU A 143 -7.66 -49.19 -7.99
N ALA A 144 -6.51 -49.81 -8.23
CA ALA A 144 -5.46 -49.95 -7.22
C ALA A 144 -4.11 -49.45 -7.77
N GLN A 145 -3.48 -48.51 -7.06
CA GLN A 145 -2.24 -47.89 -7.52
C GLN A 145 -1.31 -47.48 -6.37
N ARG A 146 0.00 -47.46 -6.66
CA ARG A 146 1.01 -46.90 -5.76
C ARG A 146 0.98 -45.38 -5.80
N THR A 147 1.15 -44.75 -4.64
CA THR A 147 1.27 -43.29 -4.50
C THR A 147 2.65 -42.92 -3.92
N PRO A 148 3.39 -41.97 -4.53
CA PRO A 148 3.05 -41.28 -5.78
C PRO A 148 3.15 -42.22 -6.99
N LEU A 149 2.33 -41.97 -8.01
CA LEU A 149 2.48 -42.61 -9.31
C LEU A 149 3.93 -42.44 -9.78
N ARG A 150 4.57 -43.53 -10.22
CA ARG A 150 5.92 -43.44 -10.79
C ARG A 150 5.89 -42.44 -11.94
N ARG A 151 6.57 -41.31 -11.75
CA ARG A 151 6.76 -40.32 -12.80
C ARG A 151 7.85 -40.86 -13.72
N ASN A 152 7.49 -41.25 -14.94
CA ASN A 152 8.48 -41.59 -15.97
C ASN A 152 9.26 -40.31 -16.29
N PHE A 153 10.47 -40.20 -15.78
CA PHE A 153 11.46 -39.24 -16.27
C PHE A 153 12.11 -39.86 -17.50
N ASN A 154 11.50 -39.65 -18.67
CA ASN A 154 12.17 -39.85 -19.95
C ASN A 154 12.80 -38.54 -20.40
#